data_AF-A0A8A3P0N9-F1
#
_entry.id   AF-A0A8A3P0N9-F1
#
_cell.length_a   1.000
_cell.length_b   1.000
_cell.length_c   1.000
_cell.angle_alpha   90.00
_cell.angle_beta   90.00
_cell.angle_gamma   90.00
#
_symmetry.space_group_name_H-M   'P 1'
#
loop_
_entity.id
_entity.type
_entity.pdbx_description
1 polymer ?
#
loop_
_entity_poly.entity_id
_entity_poly.type
_entity_poly.pdbx_seq_one_letter_code
_entity_poly.pdbx_strand_id
1 'polypeptide(L)'
;MASKNVSTALEQCERLTYNERAKQMLRIGQQSTTNPSTRSMIYELLDGSTYEQKLALDSCHGSQDVHLPLHYLSRASSSQWLQSRAMHLVELLGTDDQILHALRCVPPKLQIRSLSRMRYAKRWRRLKTKIGVIDQYLNGIAGREDSSVFRRIFPLSSSQYVSENLPRLATELEEKDWLRLASHHPSIVQAHLEDCIESSEAVNAVFLDIINSIISQWISKRPDAASKLLTAMAEKFPLSHIPLQGFLSATPDACVQMVLGKDDVVALGKVSFGHASLKHLSVEHTLPVFENNKISTGDFEALTLAQRPALYPVIRYIWRSKEGVLNAIVVSRLPDICRLEEARRHVTLSTLQAKPSDRISYLGFLACYEGIELQKPFLDSKDADIRSSALRSHFKAALHDENHISGALNLVIRYGNDQDPVRFVMLEALSKIPGGRCCEEHLPLLERIIKQALDASHLSRSGIDDIIEILSSLLIYFPGWTVSQMVPLVKRDILA
;
A
#
# COMPACT_ATOMS: atom_id res chain seq x y z
N MET A 1 -62.92 22.77 -9.81
CA MET A 1 -61.94 23.89 -9.81
C MET A 1 -60.50 23.41 -9.63
N ALA A 2 -60.22 22.36 -8.84
CA ALA A 2 -58.85 21.87 -8.56
C ALA A 2 -58.06 21.42 -9.82
N SER A 3 -58.68 20.61 -10.71
CA SER A 3 -57.98 20.11 -11.91
C SER A 3 -57.50 21.19 -12.90
N LYS A 4 -58.13 22.38 -12.91
CA LYS A 4 -57.69 23.49 -13.76
C LYS A 4 -56.39 24.12 -13.26
N ASN A 5 -56.20 24.17 -11.94
CA ASN A 5 -54.99 24.70 -11.32
C ASN A 5 -53.79 23.78 -11.55
N VAL A 6 -54.00 22.46 -11.54
CA VAL A 6 -52.98 21.45 -11.88
C VAL A 6 -52.52 21.61 -13.33
N SER A 7 -53.45 21.65 -14.29
CA SER A 7 -53.13 21.83 -15.71
C SER A 7 -52.31 23.10 -15.97
N THR A 8 -52.72 24.23 -15.40
CA THR A 8 -51.98 25.50 -15.55
C THR A 8 -50.58 25.44 -14.94
N ALA A 9 -50.42 24.80 -13.77
CA ALA A 9 -49.11 24.65 -13.14
C ALA A 9 -48.16 23.75 -13.96
N LEU A 10 -48.70 22.70 -14.60
CA LEU A 10 -47.93 21.79 -15.45
C LEU A 10 -47.48 22.45 -16.75
N GLU A 11 -48.39 23.13 -17.45
CA GLU A 11 -48.06 23.90 -18.66
C GLU A 11 -46.96 24.94 -18.40
N GLN A 12 -47.00 25.60 -17.23
CA GLN A 12 -45.95 26.53 -16.82
C GLN A 12 -44.62 25.81 -16.57
N CYS A 13 -44.63 24.66 -15.89
CA CYS A 13 -43.41 23.92 -15.60
C CYS A 13 -42.77 23.31 -16.86
N GLU A 14 -43.56 22.81 -17.80
CA GLU A 14 -43.06 22.19 -19.03
C GLU A 14 -42.25 23.13 -19.92
N ARG A 15 -42.55 24.44 -19.87
CA ARG A 15 -41.84 25.48 -20.61
C ARG A 15 -40.51 25.90 -19.96
N LEU A 16 -40.20 25.41 -18.77
CA LEU A 16 -39.05 25.83 -17.97
C LEU A 16 -37.91 24.80 -18.01
N THR A 17 -36.67 25.30 -17.88
CA THR A 17 -35.50 24.43 -17.69
C THR A 17 -35.58 23.67 -16.37
N TYR A 18 -34.76 22.62 -16.19
CA TYR A 18 -34.75 21.84 -14.95
C TYR A 18 -34.54 22.70 -13.68
N ASN A 19 -33.59 23.64 -13.72
CA ASN A 19 -33.28 24.51 -12.58
C ASN A 19 -34.42 25.49 -12.28
N GLU A 20 -35.06 26.02 -13.32
CA GLU A 20 -36.18 26.94 -13.18
C GLU A 20 -37.42 26.22 -12.65
N ARG A 21 -37.70 24.99 -13.10
CA ARG A 21 -38.75 24.14 -12.54
C ARG A 21 -38.55 23.90 -11.05
N ALA A 22 -37.34 23.54 -10.63
CA ALA A 22 -37.04 23.33 -9.21
C ALA A 22 -37.25 24.60 -8.37
N LYS A 23 -36.81 25.77 -8.88
CA LYS A 23 -37.08 27.06 -8.22
C LYS A 23 -38.57 27.39 -8.17
N GLN A 24 -39.31 27.08 -9.23
CA GLN A 24 -40.74 27.31 -9.28
C GLN A 24 -41.50 26.43 -8.28
N MET A 25 -41.19 25.13 -8.23
CA MET A 25 -41.79 24.23 -7.25
C MET A 25 -41.44 24.62 -5.81
N LEU A 26 -40.24 25.16 -5.57
CA LEU A 26 -39.89 25.72 -4.27
C LEU A 26 -40.81 26.91 -3.89
N ARG A 27 -41.07 27.84 -4.82
CA ARG A 27 -41.99 28.97 -4.57
C ARG A 27 -43.43 28.49 -4.35
N ILE A 28 -43.91 27.55 -5.16
CA ILE A 28 -45.23 26.94 -5.02
C ILE A 28 -45.36 26.26 -3.64
N GLY A 29 -44.30 25.55 -3.22
CA GLY A 29 -44.20 24.98 -1.88
C GLY A 29 -44.31 26.03 -0.77
N GLN A 30 -43.59 27.15 -0.88
CA GLN A 30 -43.69 28.25 0.08
C GLN A 30 -45.10 28.86 0.12
N GLN A 31 -45.75 29.03 -1.02
CA GLN A 31 -47.13 29.55 -1.08
C GLN A 31 -48.14 28.59 -0.44
N SER A 32 -47.89 27.28 -0.48
CA SER A 32 -48.79 26.29 0.11
C SER A 32 -48.90 26.36 1.64
N THR A 33 -47.97 27.03 2.32
CA THR A 33 -48.03 27.20 3.78
C THR A 33 -49.13 28.17 4.20
N THR A 34 -49.52 29.11 3.33
CA THR A 34 -50.56 30.11 3.59
C THR A 34 -51.80 29.93 2.71
N ASN A 35 -51.68 29.21 1.58
CA ASN A 35 -52.77 28.99 0.63
C ASN A 35 -53.21 27.51 0.56
N PRO A 36 -54.37 27.15 1.14
CA PRO A 36 -54.92 25.79 1.11
C PRO A 36 -55.22 25.26 -0.30
N SER A 37 -55.55 26.14 -1.25
CA SER A 37 -55.80 25.75 -2.65
C SER A 37 -54.52 25.27 -3.32
N THR A 38 -53.40 25.99 -3.10
CA THR A 38 -52.07 25.58 -3.57
C THR A 38 -51.64 24.27 -2.92
N ARG A 39 -51.90 24.09 -1.62
CA ARG A 39 -51.63 22.82 -0.93
C ARG A 39 -52.42 21.67 -1.55
N SER A 40 -53.72 21.86 -1.79
CA SER A 40 -54.57 20.82 -2.39
C SER A 40 -54.09 20.43 -3.79
N MET A 41 -53.68 21.41 -4.61
CA MET A 41 -53.07 21.18 -5.92
C MET A 41 -51.78 20.35 -5.85
N ILE A 42 -50.91 20.58 -4.86
CA ILE A 42 -49.70 19.77 -4.66
C ILE A 42 -50.05 18.31 -4.32
N TYR A 43 -51.08 18.08 -3.51
CA TYR A 43 -51.52 16.71 -3.21
C TYR A 43 -52.18 16.04 -4.43
N GLU A 44 -52.90 16.78 -5.25
CA GLU A 44 -53.46 16.29 -6.53
C GLU A 44 -52.34 15.90 -7.53
N LEU A 45 -51.23 16.66 -7.58
CA LEU A 45 -50.04 16.29 -8.36
C LEU A 45 -49.41 14.96 -7.89
N LEU A 46 -49.55 14.61 -6.60
CA LEU A 46 -49.03 13.36 -6.06
C LEU A 46 -49.84 12.14 -6.54
N ASP A 47 -51.10 12.34 -6.93
CA ASP A 47 -51.97 11.32 -7.53
C ASP A 47 -51.72 11.11 -9.03
N GLY A 48 -50.92 11.98 -9.64
CA GLY A 48 -50.64 11.96 -11.07
C GLY A 48 -49.54 11.00 -11.52
N SER A 49 -49.04 11.25 -12.72
CA SER A 49 -47.87 10.64 -13.36
C SER A 49 -46.58 10.77 -12.53
N THR A 50 -45.57 9.98 -12.87
CA THR A 50 -44.23 10.06 -12.24
C THR A 50 -43.62 11.46 -12.31
N TYR A 51 -43.93 12.22 -13.36
CA TYR A 51 -43.46 13.59 -13.51
C TYR A 51 -44.16 14.54 -12.52
N GLU A 52 -45.48 14.47 -12.42
CA GLU A 52 -46.28 15.26 -11.47
C GLU A 52 -45.90 14.93 -10.02
N GLN A 53 -45.73 13.65 -9.70
CA GLN A 53 -45.25 13.18 -8.39
C GLN A 53 -43.88 13.75 -8.04
N LYS A 54 -42.97 13.81 -9.01
CA LYS A 54 -41.66 14.46 -8.82
C LYS A 54 -41.85 15.93 -8.46
N LEU A 55 -42.66 16.67 -9.21
CA LEU A 55 -42.90 18.10 -8.95
C LEU A 55 -43.51 18.31 -7.56
N ALA A 56 -44.48 17.46 -7.17
CA ALA A 56 -45.05 17.47 -5.84
C ALA A 56 -43.96 17.31 -4.76
N LEU A 57 -43.08 16.31 -4.89
CA LEU A 57 -41.96 16.12 -3.96
C LEU A 57 -40.97 17.31 -3.98
N ASP A 58 -40.70 17.92 -5.13
CA ASP A 58 -39.81 19.09 -5.25
C ASP A 58 -40.34 20.29 -4.44
N SER A 59 -41.66 20.41 -4.31
CA SER A 59 -42.30 21.47 -3.51
C SER A 59 -41.99 21.38 -2.01
N CYS A 60 -41.62 20.19 -1.50
CA CYS A 60 -41.30 19.97 -0.08
C CYS A 60 -40.12 20.82 0.40
N HIS A 61 -39.20 21.18 -0.50
CA HIS A 61 -38.09 22.08 -0.17
C HIS A 61 -38.57 23.49 0.21
N GLY A 62 -39.72 23.92 -0.32
CA GLY A 62 -40.35 25.19 0.01
C GLY A 62 -41.34 25.11 1.15
N SER A 63 -42.21 24.09 1.15
CA SER A 63 -43.29 23.95 2.15
C SER A 63 -42.81 23.41 3.49
N GLN A 64 -41.67 22.69 3.52
CA GLN A 64 -41.22 21.89 4.66
C GLN A 64 -42.27 20.84 5.12
N ASP A 65 -43.26 20.50 4.27
CA ASP A 65 -44.30 19.53 4.61
C ASP A 65 -43.79 18.09 4.47
N VAL A 66 -43.44 17.47 5.60
CA VAL A 66 -43.02 16.06 5.67
C VAL A 66 -44.16 15.07 5.45
N HIS A 67 -45.43 15.48 5.61
CA HIS A 67 -46.57 14.58 5.39
C HIS A 67 -46.71 14.19 3.91
N LEU A 68 -46.32 15.06 2.99
CA LEU A 68 -46.37 14.78 1.55
C LEU A 68 -45.48 13.59 1.14
N PRO A 69 -44.16 13.55 1.46
CA PRO A 69 -43.34 12.38 1.14
C PRO A 69 -43.73 11.15 1.97
N LEU A 70 -44.23 11.29 3.20
CA LEU A 70 -44.76 10.15 3.98
C LEU A 70 -45.99 9.53 3.30
N HIS A 71 -46.91 10.38 2.83
CA HIS A 71 -48.10 9.96 2.10
C HIS A 71 -47.68 9.23 0.81
N TYR A 72 -46.70 9.75 0.07
CA TYR A 72 -46.14 9.06 -1.10
C TYR A 72 -45.62 7.65 -0.76
N LEU A 73 -44.79 7.53 0.28
CA LEU A 73 -44.19 6.25 0.68
C LEU A 73 -45.23 5.23 1.15
N SER A 74 -46.32 5.67 1.79
CA SER A 74 -47.38 4.78 2.28
C SER A 74 -48.18 4.08 1.16
N ARG A 75 -48.12 4.59 -0.08
CA ARG A 75 -48.96 4.12 -1.20
C ARG A 75 -48.31 3.03 -2.06
N ALA A 76 -47.26 2.39 -1.56
CA ALA A 76 -46.55 1.29 -2.23
C ALA A 76 -46.20 1.58 -3.72
N SER A 77 -45.79 2.82 -4.03
CA SER A 77 -45.52 3.25 -5.41
C SER A 77 -44.39 2.45 -6.07
N SER A 78 -44.48 2.21 -7.38
CA SER A 78 -43.54 1.37 -8.13
C SER A 78 -42.18 2.03 -8.44
N SER A 79 -42.08 3.36 -8.38
CA SER A 79 -40.86 4.08 -8.76
C SER A 79 -39.83 4.11 -7.63
N GLN A 80 -38.81 3.25 -7.73
CA GLN A 80 -37.69 3.21 -6.78
C GLN A 80 -36.94 4.55 -6.67
N TRP A 81 -36.84 5.29 -7.78
CA TRP A 81 -36.20 6.60 -7.80
C TRP A 81 -36.97 7.63 -6.97
N LEU A 82 -38.30 7.70 -7.13
CA LEU A 82 -39.15 8.59 -6.34
C LEU A 82 -39.21 8.16 -4.87
N GLN A 83 -39.25 6.86 -4.56
CA GLN A 83 -39.15 6.38 -3.18
C GLN A 83 -37.86 6.86 -2.52
N SER A 84 -36.72 6.75 -3.22
CA SER A 84 -35.44 7.26 -2.70
C SER A 84 -35.44 8.78 -2.51
N ARG A 85 -36.15 9.52 -3.35
CA ARG A 85 -36.31 10.99 -3.24
C ARG A 85 -37.19 11.35 -2.04
N ALA A 86 -38.36 10.72 -1.92
CA ALA A 86 -39.28 10.91 -0.80
C ALA A 86 -38.62 10.55 0.53
N MET A 87 -37.91 9.42 0.61
CA MET A 87 -37.20 9.01 1.81
C MET A 87 -36.11 10.02 2.21
N HIS A 88 -35.40 10.59 1.23
CA HIS A 88 -34.43 11.65 1.50
C HIS A 88 -35.09 12.94 2.05
N LEU A 89 -36.29 13.29 1.57
CA LEU A 89 -37.05 14.40 2.12
C LEU A 89 -37.50 14.13 3.55
N VAL A 90 -37.94 12.91 3.87
CA VAL A 90 -38.27 12.52 5.26
C VAL A 90 -37.03 12.58 6.16
N GLU A 91 -35.87 12.10 5.70
CA GLU A 91 -34.60 12.21 6.44
C GLU A 91 -34.21 13.67 6.74
N LEU A 92 -34.52 14.58 5.81
CA LEU A 92 -34.16 16.00 5.91
C LEU A 92 -35.13 16.79 6.79
N LEU A 93 -36.44 16.51 6.69
CA LEU A 93 -37.51 17.32 7.25
C LEU A 93 -38.18 16.69 8.48
N GLY A 94 -38.11 15.36 8.61
CA GLY A 94 -38.88 14.59 9.57
C GLY A 94 -38.29 14.48 10.97
N THR A 95 -39.19 14.25 11.92
CA THR A 95 -38.88 13.75 13.27
C THR A 95 -38.39 12.30 13.22
N ASP A 96 -37.85 11.82 14.34
CA ASP A 96 -37.31 10.46 14.42
C ASP A 96 -38.42 9.41 14.25
N ASP A 97 -39.60 9.64 14.83
CA ASP A 97 -40.79 8.78 14.65
C ASP A 97 -41.26 8.72 13.19
N GLN A 98 -41.24 9.87 12.50
CA GLN A 98 -41.62 9.95 11.08
C GLN A 98 -40.63 9.20 10.19
N ILE A 99 -39.34 9.25 10.50
CA ILE A 99 -38.32 8.47 9.78
C ILE A 99 -38.52 6.97 10.02
N LEU A 100 -38.74 6.55 11.27
CA LEU A 100 -39.01 5.15 11.60
C LEU A 100 -40.25 4.63 10.87
N HIS A 101 -41.32 5.43 10.82
CA HIS A 101 -42.52 5.11 10.05
C HIS A 101 -42.19 4.96 8.55
N ALA A 102 -41.47 5.92 7.96
CA ALA A 102 -41.09 5.87 6.55
C ALA A 102 -40.24 4.65 6.19
N LEU A 103 -39.32 4.25 7.07
CA LEU A 103 -38.47 3.06 6.89
C LEU A 103 -39.30 1.78 6.74
N ARG A 104 -40.42 1.66 7.45
CA ARG A 104 -41.34 0.51 7.35
C ARG A 104 -42.07 0.44 6.01
N CYS A 105 -42.21 1.57 5.32
CA CYS A 105 -42.91 1.67 4.04
C CYS A 105 -42.00 1.45 2.82
N VAL A 106 -40.67 1.41 2.99
CA VAL A 106 -39.71 1.29 1.88
C VAL A 106 -39.06 -0.09 1.82
N PRO A 107 -38.61 -0.55 0.64
CA PRO A 107 -37.96 -1.84 0.49
C PRO A 107 -36.61 -1.92 1.26
N PRO A 108 -36.17 -3.12 1.66
CA PRO A 108 -34.94 -3.36 2.44
C PRO A 108 -33.69 -2.65 1.93
N LYS A 109 -33.48 -2.64 0.60
CA LYS A 109 -32.32 -1.97 -0.02
C LYS A 109 -32.31 -0.46 0.27
N LEU A 110 -33.47 0.18 0.27
CA LEU A 110 -33.60 1.60 0.56
C LEU A 110 -33.48 1.87 2.07
N GLN A 111 -34.00 1.00 2.93
CA GLN A 111 -33.78 1.06 4.39
C GLN A 111 -32.29 1.09 4.72
N ILE A 112 -31.53 0.14 4.17
CA ILE A 112 -30.08 0.02 4.38
C ILE A 112 -29.36 1.29 3.92
N ARG A 113 -29.70 1.78 2.72
CA ARG A 113 -29.11 3.00 2.16
C ARG A 113 -29.41 4.23 3.03
N SER A 114 -30.65 4.38 3.49
CA SER A 114 -31.10 5.47 4.33
C SER A 114 -30.38 5.53 5.67
N LEU A 115 -30.37 4.41 6.40
CA LEU A 115 -29.69 4.32 7.70
C LEU A 115 -28.17 4.54 7.56
N SER A 116 -27.56 4.02 6.50
CA SER A 116 -26.15 4.31 6.17
C SER A 116 -25.90 5.80 5.95
N ARG A 117 -26.78 6.50 5.21
CA ARG A 117 -26.66 7.95 5.01
C ARG A 117 -26.74 8.71 6.34
N MET A 118 -27.64 8.30 7.24
CA MET A 118 -27.81 8.95 8.55
C MET A 118 -26.56 8.82 9.44
N ARG A 119 -25.82 7.69 9.33
CA ARG A 119 -24.54 7.51 10.05
C ARG A 119 -23.44 8.43 9.53
N TYR A 120 -23.33 8.63 8.22
CA TYR A 120 -22.27 9.43 7.58
C TYR A 120 -22.72 10.84 7.17
N ALA A 121 -23.73 11.38 7.86
CA ALA A 121 -24.41 12.63 7.50
C ALA A 121 -23.47 13.86 7.39
N LYS A 122 -22.24 13.80 7.93
CA LYS A 122 -21.20 14.85 7.77
C LYS A 122 -20.99 15.30 6.31
N ARG A 123 -21.29 14.46 5.31
CA ARG A 123 -21.16 14.80 3.89
C ARG A 123 -22.28 15.70 3.34
N TRP A 124 -23.39 15.85 4.06
CA TRP A 124 -24.58 16.58 3.63
C TRP A 124 -24.93 17.65 4.68
N ARG A 125 -24.56 18.91 4.44
CA ARG A 125 -24.58 20.04 5.40
C ARG A 125 -25.89 20.26 6.17
N ARG A 126 -27.01 19.62 5.80
CA ARG A 126 -28.32 19.74 6.45
C ARG A 126 -28.80 18.49 7.18
N LEU A 127 -28.20 17.32 6.97
CA LEU A 127 -28.56 16.13 7.76
C LEU A 127 -27.76 16.13 9.06
N LYS A 128 -28.48 16.05 10.18
CA LYS A 128 -27.87 15.72 11.48
C LYS A 128 -27.61 14.22 11.54
N THR A 129 -26.53 13.81 12.20
CA THR A 129 -26.31 12.38 12.49
C THR A 129 -27.42 11.90 13.43
N LYS A 130 -28.23 10.94 12.99
CA LYS A 130 -29.37 10.39 13.75
C LYS A 130 -29.09 8.97 14.21
N ILE A 131 -28.06 8.80 15.05
CA ILE A 131 -27.67 7.46 15.54
C ILE A 131 -28.80 6.83 16.36
N GLY A 132 -29.52 7.61 17.17
CA GLY A 132 -30.65 7.10 17.97
C GLY A 132 -31.77 6.48 17.12
N VAL A 133 -32.02 6.97 15.90
CA VAL A 133 -32.98 6.37 14.96
C VAL A 133 -32.53 4.97 14.51
N ILE A 134 -31.22 4.77 14.33
CA ILE A 134 -30.67 3.47 13.95
C ILE A 134 -30.91 2.46 15.07
N ASP A 135 -30.61 2.84 16.31
CA ASP A 135 -30.80 1.99 17.49
C ASP A 135 -32.29 1.67 17.71
N GLN A 136 -33.17 2.67 17.61
CA GLN A 136 -34.62 2.48 17.69
C GLN A 136 -35.16 1.59 16.57
N TYR A 137 -34.63 1.73 15.35
CA TYR A 137 -35.01 0.88 14.23
C TYR A 137 -34.61 -0.58 14.50
N LEU A 138 -33.38 -0.82 14.99
CA LEU A 138 -32.89 -2.15 15.35
C LEU A 138 -33.73 -2.78 16.47
N ASN A 139 -34.08 -2.03 17.51
CA ASN A 139 -35.01 -2.46 18.55
C ASN A 139 -36.38 -2.87 17.97
N GLY A 140 -36.89 -2.11 17.00
CA GLY A 140 -38.18 -2.42 16.33
C GLY A 140 -38.17 -3.67 15.46
N ILE A 141 -36.98 -4.21 15.13
CA ILE A 141 -36.82 -5.47 14.39
C ILE A 141 -36.10 -6.55 15.20
N ALA A 142 -36.01 -6.36 16.53
CA ALA A 142 -35.50 -7.40 17.44
C ALA A 142 -36.33 -8.68 17.30
N GLY A 143 -35.67 -9.85 17.31
CA GLY A 143 -36.28 -11.14 16.95
C GLY A 143 -36.21 -11.48 15.45
N ARG A 144 -35.58 -10.63 14.63
CA ARG A 144 -35.25 -10.90 13.20
C ARG A 144 -33.77 -10.71 12.93
N GLU A 145 -32.93 -11.15 13.85
CA GLU A 145 -31.47 -10.97 13.79
C GLU A 145 -30.82 -11.65 12.57
N ASP A 146 -31.43 -12.73 12.08
CA ASP A 146 -31.06 -13.40 10.81
C ASP A 146 -31.36 -12.58 9.55
N SER A 147 -32.10 -11.49 9.66
CA SER A 147 -32.40 -10.64 8.51
C SER A 147 -31.13 -10.00 7.96
N SER A 148 -30.95 -10.10 6.65
CA SER A 148 -29.89 -9.39 5.92
C SER A 148 -29.89 -7.87 6.17
N VAL A 149 -31.03 -7.29 6.54
CA VAL A 149 -31.13 -5.88 6.93
C VAL A 149 -30.48 -5.67 8.29
N PHE A 150 -30.84 -6.49 9.29
CA PHE A 150 -30.30 -6.39 10.64
C PHE A 150 -28.77 -6.47 10.61
N ARG A 151 -28.22 -7.50 9.99
CA ARG A 151 -26.76 -7.73 9.91
C ARG A 151 -25.98 -6.60 9.21
N ARG A 152 -26.62 -5.90 8.26
CA ARG A 152 -26.00 -4.74 7.58
C ARG A 152 -26.12 -3.43 8.36
N ILE A 153 -27.13 -3.29 9.21
CA ILE A 153 -27.40 -2.09 9.98
C ILE A 153 -26.76 -2.13 11.36
N PHE A 154 -26.64 -3.31 11.97
CA PHE A 154 -26.07 -3.48 13.30
C PHE A 154 -24.70 -2.79 13.47
N PRO A 155 -23.73 -2.90 12.52
CA PRO A 155 -22.46 -2.19 12.63
C PRO A 155 -22.53 -0.66 12.51
N LEU A 156 -23.69 -0.09 12.17
CA LEU A 156 -23.91 1.35 12.03
C LEU A 156 -24.55 1.98 13.28
N SER A 157 -24.94 1.14 14.25
CA SER A 157 -25.58 1.55 15.52
C SER A 157 -24.64 2.31 16.46
N SER A 158 -25.16 2.77 17.59
CA SER A 158 -24.30 3.39 18.61
C SER A 158 -23.34 2.38 19.23
N SER A 159 -22.22 2.89 19.77
CA SER A 159 -21.29 2.05 20.53
C SER A 159 -21.97 1.38 21.72
N GLN A 160 -22.89 2.09 22.38
CA GLN A 160 -23.68 1.55 23.49
C GLN A 160 -24.54 0.36 23.05
N TYR A 161 -25.28 0.52 21.94
CA TYR A 161 -26.11 -0.55 21.40
C TYR A 161 -25.30 -1.80 21.06
N VAL A 162 -24.14 -1.63 20.41
CA VAL A 162 -23.24 -2.75 20.10
C VAL A 162 -22.73 -3.40 21.37
N SER A 163 -22.25 -2.66 22.37
CA SER A 163 -21.73 -3.27 23.61
C SER A 163 -22.78 -4.07 24.38
N GLU A 164 -24.03 -3.61 24.40
CA GLU A 164 -25.12 -4.30 25.10
C GLU A 164 -25.59 -5.56 24.37
N ASN A 165 -25.52 -5.58 23.03
CA ASN A 165 -26.09 -6.66 22.22
C ASN A 165 -25.06 -7.63 21.64
N LEU A 166 -23.80 -7.24 21.48
CA LEU A 166 -22.76 -8.07 20.87
C LEU A 166 -22.59 -9.44 21.55
N PRO A 167 -22.55 -9.55 22.90
CA PRO A 167 -22.39 -10.85 23.55
C PRO A 167 -23.50 -11.85 23.21
N ARG A 168 -24.74 -11.38 23.04
CA ARG A 168 -25.90 -12.21 22.66
C ARG A 168 -25.83 -12.63 21.19
N LEU A 169 -25.36 -11.74 20.32
CA LEU A 169 -25.43 -11.89 18.87
C LEU A 169 -24.18 -12.56 18.28
N ALA A 170 -23.08 -12.62 19.02
CA ALA A 170 -21.77 -13.06 18.53
C ALA A 170 -21.81 -14.39 17.76
N THR A 171 -22.63 -15.35 18.21
CA THR A 171 -22.76 -16.69 17.62
C THR A 171 -23.53 -16.71 16.29
N GLU A 172 -24.34 -15.69 16.01
CA GLU A 172 -25.16 -15.59 14.79
C GLU A 172 -24.48 -14.80 13.68
N LEU A 173 -23.37 -14.10 14.00
CA LEU A 173 -22.67 -13.24 13.07
C LEU A 173 -21.74 -14.02 12.14
N GLU A 174 -21.79 -13.69 10.86
CA GLU A 174 -20.84 -14.20 9.87
C GLU A 174 -19.56 -13.35 9.85
N GLU A 175 -18.50 -13.88 9.24
CA GLU A 175 -17.21 -13.19 9.06
C GLU A 175 -17.37 -11.77 8.48
N LYS A 176 -18.25 -11.59 7.48
CA LYS A 176 -18.50 -10.29 6.85
C LYS A 176 -19.11 -9.27 7.82
N ASP A 177 -19.88 -9.73 8.79
CA ASP A 177 -20.53 -8.88 9.77
C ASP A 177 -19.53 -8.47 10.86
N TRP A 178 -18.70 -9.41 11.29
CA TRP A 178 -17.54 -9.17 12.15
C TRP A 178 -16.56 -8.15 11.56
N LEU A 179 -16.18 -8.29 10.28
CA LEU A 179 -15.31 -7.31 9.62
C LEU A 179 -15.93 -5.90 9.56
N ARG A 180 -17.25 -5.80 9.36
CA ARG A 180 -17.95 -4.50 9.42
C ARG A 180 -17.93 -3.94 10.83
N LEU A 181 -18.20 -4.77 11.85
CA LEU A 181 -18.12 -4.34 13.26
C LEU A 181 -16.71 -3.89 13.61
N ALA A 182 -15.69 -4.64 13.23
CA ALA A 182 -14.29 -4.31 13.46
C ALA A 182 -13.88 -2.99 12.77
N SER A 183 -14.56 -2.63 11.69
CA SER A 183 -14.36 -1.35 10.99
C SER A 183 -15.01 -0.16 11.71
N HIS A 184 -16.18 -0.35 12.32
CA HIS A 184 -17.01 0.73 12.88
C HIS A 184 -16.86 0.89 14.40
N HIS A 185 -16.63 -0.21 15.10
CA HIS A 185 -16.54 -0.33 16.55
C HIS A 185 -15.29 -1.12 16.96
N PRO A 186 -14.08 -0.74 16.49
CA PRO A 186 -12.87 -1.54 16.67
C PRO A 186 -12.56 -1.83 18.13
N SER A 187 -12.73 -0.84 19.03
CA SER A 187 -12.43 -1.03 20.45
C SER A 187 -13.37 -2.00 21.15
N ILE A 188 -14.66 -2.04 20.76
CA ILE A 188 -15.65 -2.97 21.35
C ILE A 188 -15.38 -4.38 20.85
N VAL A 189 -15.12 -4.53 19.55
CA VAL A 189 -14.75 -5.82 18.97
C VAL A 189 -13.47 -6.33 19.60
N GLN A 190 -12.46 -5.48 19.77
CA GLN A 190 -11.20 -5.87 20.41
C GLN A 190 -11.44 -6.42 21.83
N ALA A 191 -12.13 -5.67 22.69
CA ALA A 191 -12.42 -6.11 24.06
C ALA A 191 -13.18 -7.44 24.09
N HIS A 192 -14.20 -7.58 23.24
CA HIS A 192 -14.97 -8.82 23.16
C HIS A 192 -14.14 -10.01 22.67
N LEU A 193 -13.25 -9.81 21.69
CA LEU A 193 -12.36 -10.87 21.21
C LEU A 193 -11.31 -11.25 22.27
N GLU A 194 -10.78 -10.26 23.01
CA GLU A 194 -9.87 -10.50 24.15
C GLU A 194 -10.57 -11.35 25.23
N ASP A 195 -11.79 -10.99 25.63
CA ASP A 195 -12.61 -11.75 26.59
C ASP A 195 -12.87 -13.20 26.10
N CYS A 196 -13.17 -13.37 24.81
CA CYS A 196 -13.38 -14.69 24.20
C CYS A 196 -12.10 -15.55 24.16
N ILE A 197 -10.94 -14.93 23.92
CA ILE A 197 -9.65 -15.63 23.95
C ILE A 197 -9.29 -16.03 25.38
N GLU A 198 -9.52 -15.16 26.36
CA GLU A 198 -9.23 -15.42 27.76
C GLU A 198 -10.09 -16.53 28.35
N SER A 199 -11.40 -16.49 28.09
CA SER A 199 -12.37 -17.46 28.62
C SER A 199 -12.17 -18.90 28.13
N SER A 200 -11.43 -19.12 27.03
CA SER A 200 -10.99 -20.43 26.51
C SER A 200 -12.08 -21.48 26.24
N GLU A 201 -13.36 -21.21 26.48
CA GLU A 201 -14.47 -22.11 26.18
C GLU A 201 -14.66 -22.21 24.66
N ALA A 202 -14.12 -23.30 24.08
CA ALA A 202 -14.40 -23.80 22.74
C ALA A 202 -14.41 -22.74 21.63
N VAL A 203 -13.35 -21.92 21.55
CA VAL A 203 -13.06 -21.14 20.34
C VAL A 203 -12.94 -22.13 19.17
N ASN A 204 -13.97 -22.18 18.34
CA ASN A 204 -14.05 -23.09 17.22
C ASN A 204 -13.19 -22.58 16.04
N ALA A 205 -12.89 -23.46 15.08
CA ALA A 205 -12.04 -23.10 13.94
C ALA A 205 -12.61 -21.93 13.12
N VAL A 206 -13.93 -21.84 12.98
CA VAL A 206 -14.60 -20.75 12.26
C VAL A 206 -14.36 -19.40 12.95
N PHE A 207 -14.43 -19.36 14.28
CA PHE A 207 -14.19 -18.15 15.04
C PHE A 207 -12.72 -17.72 15.00
N LEU A 208 -11.78 -18.67 14.98
CA LEU A 208 -10.36 -18.36 14.74
C LEU A 208 -10.15 -17.72 13.36
N ASP A 209 -10.80 -18.24 12.31
CA ASP A 209 -10.72 -17.67 10.97
C ASP A 209 -11.27 -16.23 10.96
N ILE A 210 -12.37 -15.97 11.68
CA ILE A 210 -12.92 -14.62 11.84
C ILE A 210 -11.90 -13.69 12.52
N ILE A 211 -11.31 -14.12 13.64
CA ILE A 211 -10.29 -13.33 14.35
C ILE A 211 -9.11 -13.03 13.42
N ASN A 212 -8.64 -14.04 12.67
CA ASN A 212 -7.53 -13.90 11.73
C ASN A 212 -7.84 -12.91 10.59
N SER A 213 -9.07 -12.90 10.08
CA SER A 213 -9.53 -11.92 9.09
C SER A 213 -9.58 -10.50 9.67
N ILE A 214 -10.02 -10.34 10.92
CA ILE A 214 -10.02 -9.04 11.62
C ILE A 214 -8.58 -8.55 11.85
N ILE A 215 -7.69 -9.42 12.32
CA ILE A 215 -6.27 -9.10 12.52
C ILE A 215 -5.65 -8.66 11.20
N SER A 216 -5.88 -9.40 10.11
CA SER A 216 -5.39 -9.04 8.77
C SER A 216 -5.86 -7.65 8.34
N GLN A 217 -7.11 -7.29 8.66
CA GLN A 217 -7.64 -5.96 8.41
C GLN A 217 -6.98 -4.88 9.29
N TRP A 218 -6.71 -5.20 10.55
CA TRP A 218 -6.17 -4.26 11.55
C TRP A 218 -4.67 -4.07 11.48
N ILE A 219 -3.89 -5.03 10.98
CA ILE A 219 -2.43 -4.95 10.88
C ILE A 219 -1.97 -3.61 10.26
N SER A 220 -2.66 -3.13 9.22
CA SER A 220 -2.34 -1.86 8.57
C SER A 220 -2.96 -0.62 9.21
N LYS A 221 -4.13 -0.75 9.86
CA LYS A 221 -4.93 0.40 10.33
C LYS A 221 -4.83 0.65 11.83
N ARG A 222 -4.53 -0.39 12.60
CA ARG A 222 -4.50 -0.46 14.07
C ARG A 222 -3.45 -1.51 14.51
N PRO A 223 -2.15 -1.29 14.19
CA PRO A 223 -1.09 -2.28 14.45
C PRO A 223 -1.01 -2.68 15.93
N ASP A 224 -1.20 -1.74 16.86
CA ASP A 224 -1.15 -2.02 18.30
C ASP A 224 -2.27 -2.97 18.75
N ALA A 225 -3.49 -2.78 18.23
CA ALA A 225 -4.63 -3.64 18.56
C ALA A 225 -4.48 -5.04 17.95
N ALA A 226 -4.01 -5.11 16.70
CA ALA A 226 -3.70 -6.38 16.05
C ALA A 226 -2.61 -7.14 16.82
N SER A 227 -1.54 -6.44 17.24
CA SER A 227 -0.43 -7.05 17.99
C SER A 227 -0.89 -7.58 19.34
N LYS A 228 -1.72 -6.83 20.08
CA LYS A 228 -2.30 -7.30 21.36
C LYS A 228 -3.12 -8.58 21.20
N LEU A 229 -4.01 -8.61 20.22
CA LEU A 229 -4.81 -9.81 19.94
C LEU A 229 -3.92 -10.99 19.51
N LEU A 230 -2.92 -10.75 18.66
CA LEU A 230 -1.97 -11.78 18.23
C LEU A 230 -1.20 -12.37 19.40
N THR A 231 -0.73 -11.55 20.34
CA THR A 231 -0.05 -12.02 21.55
C THR A 231 -0.98 -12.84 22.43
N ALA A 232 -2.20 -12.37 22.68
CA ALA A 232 -3.19 -13.12 23.47
C ALA A 232 -3.55 -14.46 22.81
N MET A 233 -3.73 -14.48 21.48
CA MET A 233 -3.94 -15.71 20.72
C MET A 233 -2.74 -16.63 20.80
N ALA A 234 -1.53 -16.09 20.66
CA ALA A 234 -0.31 -16.86 20.75
C ALA A 234 -0.22 -17.54 22.10
N GLU A 235 -0.53 -16.91 23.23
CA GLU A 235 -0.49 -17.57 24.54
C GLU A 235 -1.40 -18.81 24.64
N LYS A 236 -2.59 -18.77 24.03
CA LYS A 236 -3.61 -19.83 24.18
C LYS A 236 -3.62 -20.87 23.07
N PHE A 237 -3.20 -20.51 21.86
CA PHE A 237 -3.32 -21.35 20.68
C PHE A 237 -1.95 -21.70 20.06
N PRO A 238 -1.86 -22.82 19.34
CA PRO A 238 -0.69 -23.11 18.50
C PRO A 238 -0.48 -22.02 17.44
N LEU A 239 0.78 -21.66 17.18
CA LEU A 239 1.13 -20.62 16.21
C LEU A 239 0.68 -20.97 14.77
N SER A 240 0.38 -22.24 14.48
CA SER A 240 -0.18 -22.67 13.20
C SER A 240 -1.56 -22.09 12.89
N HIS A 241 -2.30 -21.62 13.90
CA HIS A 241 -3.60 -20.98 13.73
C HIS A 241 -3.52 -19.46 13.59
N ILE A 242 -2.31 -18.89 13.61
CA ILE A 242 -2.09 -17.45 13.63
C ILE A 242 -1.56 -17.00 12.26
N PRO A 243 -2.01 -15.84 11.72
CA PRO A 243 -1.59 -15.34 10.41
C PRO A 243 -0.19 -14.70 10.48
N LEU A 244 0.83 -15.51 10.77
CA LEU A 244 2.20 -15.06 11.02
C LEU A 244 2.81 -14.25 9.87
N GLN A 245 2.47 -14.55 8.61
CA GLN A 245 3.02 -13.84 7.45
C GLN A 245 2.58 -12.36 7.41
N GLY A 246 1.31 -12.11 7.73
CA GLY A 246 0.77 -10.75 7.82
C GLY A 246 1.44 -9.98 8.95
N PHE A 247 1.60 -10.63 10.11
CA PHE A 247 2.26 -10.04 11.27
C PHE A 247 3.73 -9.74 11.03
N LEU A 248 4.47 -10.68 10.41
CA LEU A 248 5.86 -10.51 10.03
C LEU A 248 6.06 -9.31 9.10
N SER A 249 5.11 -9.06 8.20
CA SER A 249 5.22 -7.96 7.23
C SER A 249 5.09 -6.59 7.87
N ALA A 250 4.35 -6.47 8.99
CA ALA A 250 4.14 -5.20 9.67
C ALA A 250 5.08 -4.97 10.85
N THR A 251 5.38 -6.02 11.62
CA THR A 251 6.21 -5.96 12.82
C THR A 251 7.14 -7.17 12.86
N PRO A 252 8.23 -7.17 12.06
CA PRO A 252 9.10 -8.34 11.92
C PRO A 252 9.69 -8.83 13.25
N ASP A 253 10.22 -7.92 14.08
CA ASP A 253 10.84 -8.26 15.35
C ASP A 253 9.85 -8.89 16.34
N ALA A 254 8.66 -8.31 16.50
CA ALA A 254 7.65 -8.86 17.40
C ALA A 254 7.18 -10.26 16.96
N CYS A 255 7.08 -10.49 15.64
CA CYS A 255 6.74 -11.80 15.10
C CYS A 255 7.83 -12.84 15.40
N VAL A 256 9.10 -12.50 15.14
CA VAL A 256 10.23 -13.40 15.43
C VAL A 256 10.33 -13.66 16.93
N GLN A 257 10.25 -12.62 17.77
CA GLN A 257 10.27 -12.76 19.23
C GLN A 257 9.17 -13.70 19.74
N MET A 258 7.95 -13.57 19.21
CA MET A 258 6.83 -14.44 19.57
C MET A 258 7.06 -15.90 19.18
N VAL A 259 7.62 -16.16 18.00
CA VAL A 259 7.92 -17.51 17.52
C VAL A 259 9.06 -18.13 18.34
N LEU A 260 10.13 -17.37 18.58
CA LEU A 260 11.28 -17.80 19.37
C LEU A 260 10.89 -18.04 20.84
N GLY A 261 10.06 -17.18 21.43
CA GLY A 261 9.62 -17.33 22.83
C GLY A 261 8.79 -18.59 23.09
N LYS A 262 8.29 -19.26 22.04
CA LYS A 262 7.57 -20.53 22.12
C LYS A 262 8.40 -21.75 21.67
N ASP A 263 9.66 -21.53 21.28
CA ASP A 263 10.52 -22.55 20.66
C ASP A 263 9.86 -23.27 19.45
N ASP A 264 8.92 -22.61 18.76
CA ASP A 264 8.18 -23.20 17.63
C ASP A 264 8.92 -22.92 16.31
N VAL A 265 10.04 -23.63 16.13
CA VAL A 265 10.86 -23.53 14.91
C VAL A 265 10.07 -23.92 13.65
N VAL A 266 9.06 -24.78 13.78
CA VAL A 266 8.20 -25.20 12.67
C VAL A 266 7.37 -24.01 12.16
N ALA A 267 6.86 -23.17 13.06
CA ALA A 267 6.17 -21.93 12.69
C ALA A 267 7.10 -20.95 11.96
N LEU A 268 8.35 -20.80 12.41
CA LEU A 268 9.35 -20.00 11.70
C LEU A 268 9.61 -20.57 10.29
N GLY A 269 9.61 -21.90 10.17
CA GLY A 269 9.68 -22.65 8.91
C GLY A 269 8.59 -22.28 7.90
N LYS A 270 7.40 -21.86 8.35
CA LYS A 270 6.26 -21.55 7.48
C LYS A 270 6.22 -20.10 6.99
N VAL A 271 6.97 -19.19 7.62
CA VAL A 271 7.02 -17.79 7.18
C VAL A 271 8.13 -17.55 6.17
N SER A 272 7.88 -16.60 5.27
CA SER A 272 8.81 -16.12 4.26
C SER A 272 9.23 -14.69 4.55
N PHE A 273 10.53 -14.45 4.55
CA PHE A 273 11.11 -13.14 4.81
C PHE A 273 11.39 -12.43 3.49
N GLY A 274 10.63 -11.36 3.21
CA GLY A 274 10.93 -10.47 2.09
C GLY A 274 12.02 -9.45 2.45
N HIS A 275 12.56 -8.76 1.44
CA HIS A 275 13.58 -7.72 1.61
C HIS A 275 13.20 -6.67 2.67
N ALA A 276 11.94 -6.21 2.68
CA ALA A 276 11.47 -5.23 3.64
C ALA A 276 11.52 -5.77 5.08
N SER A 277 11.02 -6.98 5.31
CA SER A 277 11.04 -7.62 6.63
C SER A 277 12.47 -7.81 7.15
N LEU A 278 13.39 -8.30 6.30
CA LEU A 278 14.79 -8.50 6.67
C LEU A 278 15.49 -7.20 7.07
N LYS A 279 15.25 -6.13 6.32
CA LYS A 279 15.82 -4.80 6.62
C LYS A 279 15.33 -4.23 7.96
N HIS A 280 14.12 -4.57 8.36
CA HIS A 280 13.47 -4.06 9.57
C HIS A 280 13.68 -4.93 10.80
N LEU A 281 14.30 -6.12 10.67
CA LEU A 281 14.67 -6.93 11.83
C LEU A 281 15.79 -6.25 12.64
N SER A 282 15.72 -6.37 13.95
CA SER A 282 16.84 -6.07 14.83
C SER A 282 18.01 -7.03 14.59
N VAL A 283 19.20 -6.60 14.99
CA VAL A 283 20.42 -7.42 14.93
C VAL A 283 20.27 -8.69 15.77
N GLU A 284 19.62 -8.59 16.93
CA GLU A 284 19.35 -9.72 17.84
C GLU A 284 18.54 -10.81 17.16
N HIS A 285 17.47 -10.46 16.44
CA HIS A 285 16.60 -11.43 15.77
C HIS A 285 17.12 -11.89 14.40
N THR A 286 18.10 -11.21 13.82
CA THR A 286 18.65 -11.59 12.52
C THR A 286 19.42 -12.91 12.59
N LEU A 287 20.17 -13.15 13.68
CA LEU A 287 20.95 -14.39 13.84
C LEU A 287 20.06 -15.65 13.96
N PRO A 288 19.03 -15.69 14.84
CA PRO A 288 18.11 -16.83 14.89
C PRO A 288 17.39 -17.09 13.55
N VAL A 289 17.01 -16.04 12.83
CA VAL A 289 16.38 -16.18 11.49
C VAL A 289 17.37 -16.80 10.50
N PHE A 290 18.64 -16.38 10.53
CA PHE A 290 19.71 -16.97 9.74
C PHE A 290 19.94 -18.44 10.07
N GLU A 291 20.07 -18.80 11.35
CA GLU A 291 20.34 -20.18 11.81
C GLU A 291 19.24 -21.16 11.40
N ASN A 292 18.02 -20.67 11.19
CA ASN A 292 16.89 -21.44 10.68
C ASN A 292 16.77 -21.44 9.14
N ASN A 293 17.86 -21.13 8.43
CA ASN A 293 17.98 -21.13 6.97
C ASN A 293 16.97 -20.22 6.25
N LYS A 294 16.59 -19.09 6.89
CA LYS A 294 15.64 -18.12 6.30
C LYS A 294 16.31 -16.94 5.60
N ILE A 295 17.63 -16.87 5.65
CA ILE A 295 18.44 -15.89 4.94
C ILE A 295 19.36 -16.67 4.03
N SER A 296 19.28 -16.42 2.72
CA SER A 296 20.18 -16.97 1.72
C SER A 296 21.29 -15.97 1.37
N THR A 297 22.24 -16.40 0.53
CA THR A 297 23.29 -15.50 0.00
C THR A 297 22.72 -14.33 -0.79
N GLY A 298 21.57 -14.52 -1.46
CA GLY A 298 20.89 -13.45 -2.22
C GLY A 298 20.21 -12.42 -1.31
N ASP A 299 19.70 -12.88 -0.16
CA ASP A 299 19.01 -12.03 0.81
C ASP A 299 19.98 -11.14 1.61
N PHE A 300 21.28 -11.48 1.61
CA PHE A 300 22.29 -10.73 2.35
C PHE A 300 22.37 -9.25 1.95
N GLU A 301 22.02 -8.91 0.71
CA GLU A 301 21.92 -7.53 0.25
C GLU A 301 20.83 -6.73 0.98
N ALA A 302 19.72 -7.38 1.35
CA ALA A 302 18.61 -6.74 2.06
C ALA A 302 18.98 -6.31 3.48
N LEU A 303 20.02 -6.92 4.06
CA LEU A 303 20.43 -6.64 5.43
C LEU A 303 21.07 -5.26 5.57
N THR A 304 20.87 -4.64 6.72
CA THR A 304 21.44 -3.35 7.10
C THR A 304 22.92 -3.44 7.41
N LEU A 305 23.60 -2.28 7.41
CA LEU A 305 25.02 -2.19 7.76
C LEU A 305 25.34 -2.67 9.18
N ALA A 306 24.38 -2.64 10.11
CA ALA A 306 24.54 -3.14 11.47
C ALA A 306 24.36 -4.67 11.57
N GLN A 307 23.47 -5.24 10.76
CA GLN A 307 23.21 -6.69 10.76
C GLN A 307 24.34 -7.50 10.13
N ARG A 308 24.91 -7.02 9.01
CA ARG A 308 25.98 -7.73 8.27
C ARG A 308 27.21 -8.08 9.11
N PRO A 309 27.82 -7.17 9.91
CA PRO A 309 28.95 -7.51 10.76
C PRO A 309 28.58 -8.51 11.85
N ALA A 310 27.36 -8.46 12.37
CA ALA A 310 26.90 -9.41 13.40
C ALA A 310 26.76 -10.84 12.86
N LEU A 311 26.30 -11.00 11.61
CA LEU A 311 26.19 -12.31 10.96
C LEU A 311 27.52 -12.85 10.42
N TYR A 312 28.47 -11.97 10.06
CA TYR A 312 29.70 -12.37 9.37
C TYR A 312 30.52 -13.46 10.09
N PRO A 313 30.71 -13.44 11.43
CA PRO A 313 31.40 -14.49 12.16
C PRO A 313 30.82 -15.89 11.94
N VAL A 314 29.53 -15.99 11.65
CA VAL A 314 28.81 -17.26 11.45
C VAL A 314 28.75 -17.62 9.96
N ILE A 315 28.39 -16.65 9.11
CA ILE A 315 28.34 -16.79 7.65
C ILE A 315 29.65 -17.31 7.07
N ARG A 316 30.79 -16.80 7.55
CA ARG A 316 32.12 -17.16 7.03
C ARG A 316 32.46 -18.65 7.18
N TYR A 317 31.74 -19.38 8.03
CA TYR A 317 31.92 -20.83 8.15
C TYR A 317 30.88 -21.61 7.35
N ILE A 318 29.63 -21.13 7.32
CA ILE A 318 28.50 -21.87 6.75
C ILE A 318 28.38 -21.69 5.24
N TRP A 319 28.60 -20.47 4.72
CA TRP A 319 28.40 -20.16 3.30
C TRP A 319 29.65 -20.31 2.44
N ARG A 320 30.80 -20.67 3.04
CA ARG A 320 31.98 -20.99 2.24
C ARG A 320 31.80 -22.34 1.56
N SER A 321 32.24 -22.43 0.32
CA SER A 321 32.32 -23.71 -0.40
C SER A 321 33.34 -24.64 0.27
N LYS A 322 33.42 -25.89 -0.19
CA LYS A 322 34.44 -26.86 0.27
C LYS A 322 35.87 -26.36 0.01
N GLU A 323 36.04 -25.55 -1.02
CA GLU A 323 37.29 -24.90 -1.41
C GLU A 323 37.56 -23.62 -0.61
N GLY A 324 36.70 -23.30 0.36
CA GLY A 324 36.81 -22.14 1.22
C GLY A 324 36.44 -20.83 0.53
N VAL A 325 35.70 -20.85 -0.58
CA VAL A 325 35.29 -19.63 -1.32
C VAL A 325 33.94 -19.14 -0.81
N LEU A 326 33.85 -17.87 -0.41
CA LEU A 326 32.61 -17.17 -0.08
C LEU A 326 32.14 -16.39 -1.31
N ASN A 327 30.84 -16.45 -1.63
CA ASN A 327 30.28 -15.78 -2.80
C ASN A 327 30.63 -14.28 -2.86
N ALA A 328 31.12 -13.81 -4.01
CA ALA A 328 31.52 -12.42 -4.24
C ALA A 328 30.42 -11.39 -3.94
N ILE A 329 29.14 -11.74 -4.13
CA ILE A 329 28.00 -10.89 -3.77
C ILE A 329 28.01 -10.62 -2.26
N VAL A 330 28.20 -11.66 -1.44
CA VAL A 330 28.28 -11.52 0.02
C VAL A 330 29.47 -10.66 0.41
N VAL A 331 30.66 -10.95 -0.15
CA VAL A 331 31.89 -10.19 0.14
C VAL A 331 31.73 -8.70 -0.19
N SER A 332 31.10 -8.37 -1.33
CA SER A 332 30.87 -6.98 -1.74
C SER A 332 30.01 -6.16 -0.79
N ARG A 333 29.18 -6.83 0.03
CA ARG A 333 28.25 -6.20 0.96
C ARG A 333 28.78 -6.15 2.40
N LEU A 334 29.91 -6.81 2.68
CA LEU A 334 30.54 -6.78 4.00
C LEU A 334 31.03 -5.35 4.35
N PRO A 335 31.05 -5.00 5.65
CA PRO A 335 31.72 -3.80 6.13
C PRO A 335 33.21 -3.80 5.78
N ASP A 336 33.82 -2.62 5.69
CA ASP A 336 35.16 -2.43 5.10
C ASP A 336 36.23 -3.37 5.66
N ILE A 337 36.35 -3.47 6.99
CA ILE A 337 37.37 -4.33 7.63
C ILE A 337 37.16 -5.80 7.23
N CYS A 338 35.94 -6.32 7.41
CA CYS A 338 35.62 -7.71 7.09
C CYS A 338 35.74 -8.00 5.59
N ARG A 339 35.33 -7.06 4.73
CA ARG A 339 35.47 -7.16 3.27
C ARG A 339 36.93 -7.29 2.88
N LEU A 340 37.80 -6.42 3.40
CA LEU A 340 39.23 -6.39 3.08
C LEU A 340 39.93 -7.67 3.53
N GLU A 341 39.69 -8.11 4.77
CA GLU A 341 40.25 -9.37 5.29
C GLU A 341 39.83 -10.57 4.43
N GLU A 342 38.54 -10.65 4.10
CA GLU A 342 38.01 -11.75 3.32
C GLU A 342 38.52 -11.72 1.88
N ALA A 343 38.61 -10.54 1.26
CA ALA A 343 39.18 -10.36 -0.08
C ALA A 343 40.65 -10.81 -0.14
N ARG A 344 41.48 -10.37 0.82
CA ARG A 344 42.89 -10.78 0.91
C ARG A 344 43.02 -12.29 1.02
N ARG A 345 42.19 -12.93 1.86
CA ARG A 345 42.15 -14.38 1.97
C ARG A 345 41.85 -15.04 0.63
N HIS A 346 40.80 -14.61 -0.08
CA HIS A 346 40.42 -15.17 -1.38
C HIS A 346 41.54 -15.06 -2.42
N VAL A 347 42.26 -13.94 -2.46
CA VAL A 347 43.35 -13.73 -3.42
C VAL A 347 44.50 -14.73 -3.24
N THR A 348 44.67 -15.28 -2.04
CA THR A 348 45.68 -16.30 -1.71
C THR A 348 45.21 -17.74 -1.89
N LEU A 349 43.92 -18.00 -2.14
CA LEU A 349 43.40 -19.36 -2.29
C LEU A 349 43.91 -20.02 -3.59
N SER A 350 44.45 -21.23 -3.47
CA SER A 350 44.96 -22.01 -4.60
C SER A 350 43.90 -22.26 -5.68
N THR A 351 42.65 -22.54 -5.29
CA THR A 351 41.51 -22.73 -6.20
C THR A 351 41.27 -21.51 -7.09
N LEU A 352 41.41 -20.30 -6.55
CA LEU A 352 41.23 -19.07 -7.30
C LEU A 352 42.49 -18.72 -8.11
N GLN A 353 43.69 -19.07 -7.64
CA GLN A 353 44.91 -18.92 -8.43
C GLN A 353 44.87 -19.73 -9.74
N ALA A 354 44.26 -20.92 -9.71
CA ALA A 354 44.07 -21.75 -10.89
C ALA A 354 43.00 -21.20 -11.87
N LYS A 355 42.16 -20.25 -11.44
CA LYS A 355 41.08 -19.65 -12.23
C LYS A 355 41.14 -18.11 -12.17
N PRO A 356 41.97 -17.46 -13.01
CA PRO A 356 42.18 -16.02 -12.99
C PRO A 356 40.88 -15.20 -13.04
N SER A 357 39.91 -15.57 -13.87
CA SER A 357 38.63 -14.85 -14.01
C SER A 357 37.85 -14.77 -12.70
N ASP A 358 37.80 -15.86 -11.93
CA ASP A 358 37.12 -15.89 -10.63
C ASP A 358 37.90 -15.06 -9.59
N ARG A 359 39.22 -15.18 -9.59
CA ARG A 359 40.12 -14.44 -8.69
C ARG A 359 40.01 -12.92 -8.86
N ILE A 360 39.91 -12.46 -10.10
CA ILE A 360 39.82 -11.04 -10.44
C ILE A 360 38.65 -10.38 -9.71
N SER A 361 37.50 -11.07 -9.59
CA SER A 361 36.33 -10.50 -8.92
C SER A 361 36.58 -10.07 -7.46
N TYR A 362 37.50 -10.74 -6.76
CA TYR A 362 37.85 -10.43 -5.37
C TYR A 362 38.91 -9.32 -5.25
N LEU A 363 39.69 -9.05 -6.30
CA LEU A 363 40.66 -7.96 -6.29
C LEU A 363 39.98 -6.59 -6.16
N GLY A 364 38.73 -6.48 -6.62
CA GLY A 364 37.91 -5.28 -6.54
C GLY A 364 37.35 -4.99 -5.15
N PHE A 365 37.56 -5.89 -4.19
CA PHE A 365 37.15 -5.73 -2.79
C PHE A 365 38.32 -5.35 -1.88
N LEU A 366 39.55 -5.33 -2.40
CA LEU A 366 40.75 -4.88 -1.70
C LEU A 366 40.80 -3.35 -1.58
N ALA A 367 41.74 -2.84 -0.78
CA ALA A 367 42.07 -1.43 -0.76
C ALA A 367 42.55 -1.01 -2.16
N CYS A 368 42.17 0.18 -2.62
CA CYS A 368 42.31 0.56 -4.03
C CYS A 368 43.73 0.37 -4.56
N TYR A 369 44.75 0.88 -3.85
CA TYR A 369 46.15 0.70 -4.21
C TYR A 369 46.57 -0.78 -4.32
N GLU A 370 46.24 -1.59 -3.32
CA GLU A 370 46.57 -3.03 -3.29
C GLU A 370 45.88 -3.78 -4.44
N GLY A 371 44.60 -3.51 -4.66
CA GLY A 371 43.81 -4.09 -5.74
C GLY A 371 44.36 -3.71 -7.11
N ILE A 372 44.76 -2.46 -7.32
CA ILE A 372 45.34 -1.96 -8.58
C ILE A 372 46.64 -2.69 -8.90
N GLU A 373 47.57 -2.75 -7.96
CA GLU A 373 48.88 -3.38 -8.18
C GLU A 373 48.72 -4.85 -8.59
N LEU A 374 47.82 -5.57 -7.93
CA LEU A 374 47.52 -6.97 -8.24
C LEU A 374 46.75 -7.16 -9.56
N GLN A 375 46.07 -6.12 -10.04
CA GLN A 375 45.29 -6.17 -11.28
C GLN A 375 46.12 -5.87 -12.54
N LYS A 376 47.28 -5.22 -12.43
CA LYS A 376 48.13 -4.84 -13.58
C LYS A 376 48.34 -5.96 -14.62
N PRO A 377 48.68 -7.21 -14.23
CA PRO A 377 48.90 -8.28 -15.21
C PRO A 377 47.64 -8.65 -16.00
N PHE A 378 46.45 -8.46 -15.42
CA PHE A 378 45.17 -8.77 -16.07
C PHE A 378 44.69 -7.63 -16.98
N LEU A 379 45.01 -6.38 -16.65
CA LEU A 379 44.73 -5.20 -17.47
C LEU A 379 45.53 -5.20 -18.79
N ASP A 380 46.71 -5.81 -18.80
CA ASP A 380 47.56 -5.96 -19.98
C ASP A 380 47.36 -7.30 -20.71
N SER A 381 46.39 -8.12 -20.27
CA SER A 381 46.08 -9.41 -20.91
C SER A 381 45.67 -9.21 -22.37
N LYS A 382 46.01 -10.15 -23.26
CA LYS A 382 45.50 -10.15 -24.65
C LYS A 382 44.04 -10.62 -24.73
N ASP A 383 43.58 -11.33 -23.71
CA ASP A 383 42.20 -11.82 -23.59
C ASP A 383 41.26 -10.69 -23.15
N ALA A 384 40.26 -10.39 -23.97
CA ALA A 384 39.29 -9.33 -23.72
C ALA A 384 38.39 -9.61 -22.51
N ASP A 385 38.09 -10.87 -22.19
CA ASP A 385 37.24 -11.23 -21.05
C ASP A 385 38.00 -11.05 -19.73
N ILE A 386 39.30 -11.39 -19.73
CA ILE A 386 40.19 -11.14 -18.58
C ILE A 386 40.36 -9.63 -18.36
N ARG A 387 40.63 -8.85 -19.42
CA ARG A 387 40.72 -7.38 -19.32
C ARG A 387 39.41 -6.77 -18.83
N SER A 388 38.28 -7.20 -19.39
CA SER A 388 36.94 -6.72 -18.97
C SER A 388 36.68 -7.00 -17.50
N SER A 389 36.99 -8.22 -17.04
CA SER A 389 36.84 -8.60 -15.64
C SER A 389 37.73 -7.75 -14.73
N ALA A 390 38.97 -7.48 -15.15
CA ALA A 390 39.91 -6.65 -14.40
C ALA A 390 39.43 -5.20 -14.32
N LEU A 391 38.98 -4.62 -15.43
CA LEU A 391 38.39 -3.28 -15.44
C LEU A 391 37.17 -3.19 -14.52
N ARG A 392 36.22 -4.14 -14.62
CA ARG A 392 35.05 -4.20 -13.72
C ARG A 392 35.47 -4.25 -12.25
N SER A 393 36.47 -5.07 -11.93
CA SER A 393 37.04 -5.19 -10.59
C SER A 393 37.67 -3.87 -10.12
N HIS A 394 38.38 -3.16 -11.00
CA HIS A 394 38.96 -1.86 -10.69
C HIS A 394 37.90 -0.83 -10.33
N PHE A 395 36.81 -0.71 -11.10
CA PHE A 395 35.72 0.20 -10.78
C PHE A 395 35.03 -0.16 -9.46
N LYS A 396 34.88 -1.46 -9.15
CA LYS A 396 34.38 -1.89 -7.84
C LYS A 396 35.26 -1.40 -6.69
N ALA A 397 36.58 -1.41 -6.84
CA ALA A 397 37.48 -0.86 -5.82
C ALA A 397 37.28 0.66 -5.65
N ALA A 398 37.13 1.40 -6.75
CA ALA A 398 36.84 2.84 -6.73
C ALA A 398 35.46 3.16 -6.11
N LEU A 399 34.47 2.25 -6.22
CA LEU A 399 33.18 2.38 -5.50
C LEU A 399 33.33 2.34 -3.98
N HIS A 400 34.47 1.93 -3.44
CA HIS A 400 34.72 1.90 -2.00
C HIS A 400 35.68 3.00 -1.54
N ASP A 401 36.27 3.79 -2.44
CA ASP A 401 37.30 4.80 -2.12
C ASP A 401 37.14 6.05 -3.00
N GLU A 402 36.69 7.15 -2.40
CA GLU A 402 36.38 8.41 -3.09
C GLU A 402 37.60 9.07 -3.74
N ASN A 403 38.80 8.86 -3.19
CA ASN A 403 40.04 9.47 -3.69
C ASN A 403 40.50 8.88 -5.04
N HIS A 404 39.85 7.80 -5.51
CA HIS A 404 40.31 7.03 -6.65
C HIS A 404 39.37 7.09 -7.86
N ILE A 405 38.31 7.91 -7.79
CA ILE A 405 37.38 8.10 -8.91
C ILE A 405 38.11 8.68 -10.13
N SER A 406 38.95 9.71 -9.94
CA SER A 406 39.80 10.25 -11.01
C SER A 406 40.70 9.20 -11.67
N GLY A 407 41.26 8.28 -10.88
CA GLY A 407 42.07 7.17 -11.40
C GLY A 407 41.24 6.22 -12.27
N ALA A 408 40.04 5.87 -11.80
CA ALA A 408 39.12 5.01 -12.54
C ALA A 408 38.66 5.66 -13.86
N LEU A 409 38.29 6.95 -13.85
CA LEU A 409 37.92 7.70 -15.06
C LEU A 409 39.06 7.75 -16.09
N ASN A 410 40.29 7.97 -15.63
CA ASN A 410 41.47 7.96 -16.51
C ASN A 410 41.73 6.59 -17.14
N LEU A 411 41.39 5.48 -16.46
CA LEU A 411 41.45 4.15 -17.09
C LEU A 411 40.41 3.99 -18.20
N VAL A 412 39.18 4.50 -18.02
CA VAL A 412 38.16 4.46 -19.09
C VAL A 412 38.68 5.17 -20.33
N ILE A 413 39.27 6.34 -20.15
CA ILE A 413 39.86 7.13 -21.24
C ILE A 413 40.99 6.36 -21.93
N ARG A 414 41.87 5.70 -21.15
CA ARG A 414 42.99 4.90 -21.66
C ARG A 414 42.51 3.72 -22.51
N TYR A 415 41.46 3.03 -22.07
CA TYR A 415 40.90 1.85 -22.73
C TYR A 415 39.71 2.18 -23.67
N GLY A 416 39.43 3.46 -23.94
CA GLY A 416 38.28 3.88 -24.73
C GLY A 416 38.25 3.37 -26.18
N ASN A 417 39.40 2.94 -26.71
CA ASN A 417 39.56 2.34 -28.04
C ASN A 417 39.63 0.79 -28.02
N ASP A 418 39.36 0.14 -26.89
CA ASP A 418 39.32 -1.33 -26.80
C ASP A 418 38.06 -1.88 -27.50
N GLN A 419 37.94 -3.20 -27.58
CA GLN A 419 36.82 -3.90 -28.18
C GLN A 419 35.51 -3.60 -27.45
N ASP A 420 34.39 -3.72 -28.15
CA ASP A 420 33.07 -3.34 -27.62
C ASP A 420 32.70 -3.98 -26.28
N PRO A 421 32.95 -5.30 -26.03
CA PRO A 421 32.68 -5.90 -24.73
C PRO A 421 33.42 -5.22 -23.58
N VAL A 422 34.67 -4.78 -23.82
CA VAL A 422 35.49 -4.12 -22.80
C VAL A 422 34.94 -2.72 -22.51
N ARG A 423 34.60 -1.96 -23.56
CA ARG A 423 34.03 -0.60 -23.41
C ARG A 423 32.69 -0.61 -22.70
N PHE A 424 31.82 -1.56 -23.05
CA PHE A 424 30.54 -1.76 -22.41
C PHE A 424 30.70 -1.96 -20.90
N VAL A 425 31.60 -2.86 -20.48
CA VAL A 425 31.84 -3.10 -19.05
C VAL A 425 32.33 -1.86 -18.30
N MET A 426 33.11 -1.00 -18.94
CA MET A 426 33.54 0.26 -18.33
C MET A 426 32.38 1.23 -18.14
N LEU A 427 31.51 1.39 -19.15
CA LEU A 427 30.33 2.26 -19.04
C LEU A 427 29.33 1.75 -17.99
N GLU A 428 29.04 0.45 -18.00
CA GLU A 428 28.17 -0.21 -17.01
C GLU A 428 28.74 -0.08 -15.58
N ALA A 429 30.07 -0.08 -15.42
CA ALA A 429 30.68 0.09 -14.12
C ALA A 429 30.68 1.55 -13.65
N LEU A 430 30.85 2.50 -14.57
CA LEU A 430 30.72 3.93 -14.28
C LEU A 430 29.30 4.32 -13.89
N SER A 431 28.28 3.75 -14.53
CA SER A 431 26.87 4.08 -14.23
C SER A 431 26.48 3.75 -12.78
N LYS A 432 27.22 2.84 -12.16
CA LYS A 432 27.03 2.42 -10.76
C LYS A 432 27.70 3.35 -9.75
N ILE A 433 28.50 4.34 -10.18
CA ILE A 433 29.10 5.34 -9.28
C ILE A 433 28.01 6.33 -8.88
N PRO A 434 27.69 6.48 -7.58
CA PRO A 434 26.69 7.46 -7.15
C PRO A 434 27.11 8.89 -7.51
N GLY A 435 26.21 9.67 -8.12
CA GLY A 435 26.53 11.03 -8.58
C GLY A 435 27.06 11.97 -7.48
N GLY A 436 26.64 11.76 -6.22
CA GLY A 436 27.13 12.54 -5.07
C GLY A 436 28.59 12.29 -4.69
N ARG A 437 29.24 11.29 -5.29
CA ARG A 437 30.69 11.06 -5.16
C ARG A 437 31.51 11.74 -6.25
N CYS A 438 30.87 12.29 -7.27
CA CYS A 438 31.56 13.07 -8.27
C CYS A 438 31.76 14.51 -7.79
N CYS A 439 32.91 15.11 -8.10
CA CYS A 439 33.18 16.52 -7.89
C CYS A 439 33.41 17.22 -9.25
N GLU A 440 33.55 18.56 -9.23
CA GLU A 440 33.74 19.35 -10.45
C GLU A 440 34.99 18.92 -11.25
N GLU A 441 36.04 18.44 -10.57
CA GLU A 441 37.28 17.95 -11.20
C GLU A 441 37.05 16.70 -12.07
N HIS A 442 35.98 15.95 -11.82
CA HIS A 442 35.64 14.75 -12.58
C HIS A 442 34.87 15.07 -13.88
N LEU A 443 34.21 16.24 -13.96
CA LEU A 443 33.33 16.59 -15.08
C LEU A 443 34.06 16.62 -16.44
N PRO A 444 35.28 17.20 -16.58
CA PRO A 444 36.01 17.17 -17.84
C PRO A 444 36.40 15.75 -18.29
N LEU A 445 36.68 14.85 -17.34
CA LEU A 445 36.99 13.44 -17.65
C LEU A 445 35.74 12.70 -18.15
N LEU A 446 34.60 12.92 -17.49
CA LEU A 446 33.32 12.34 -17.90
C LEU A 446 32.87 12.83 -19.28
N GLU A 447 33.03 14.13 -19.57
CA GLU A 447 32.74 14.69 -20.90
C GLU A 447 33.57 14.00 -21.98
N ARG A 448 34.86 13.80 -21.72
CA ARG A 448 35.75 13.10 -22.65
C ARG A 448 35.33 11.65 -22.87
N ILE A 449 34.94 10.93 -21.82
CA ILE A 449 34.46 9.55 -21.90
C ILE A 449 33.19 9.47 -22.74
N ILE A 450 32.20 10.32 -22.46
CA ILE A 450 30.92 10.35 -23.19
C ILE A 450 31.19 10.64 -24.67
N LYS A 451 32.04 11.63 -24.97
CA LYS A 451 32.39 11.96 -26.36
C LYS A 451 33.08 10.80 -27.07
N GLN A 452 34.06 10.14 -26.44
CA GLN A 452 34.74 8.98 -26.99
C GLN A 452 33.77 7.82 -27.26
N ALA A 453 32.84 7.56 -26.33
CA ALA A 453 31.83 6.52 -26.51
C ALA A 453 30.88 6.83 -27.66
N LEU A 454 30.45 8.09 -27.81
CA LEU A 454 29.59 8.53 -28.91
C LEU A 454 30.31 8.51 -30.27
N ASP A 455 31.59 8.83 -30.31
CA ASP A 455 32.39 8.85 -31.54
C ASP A 455 32.83 7.44 -31.99
N ALA A 456 32.60 6.42 -31.17
CA ALA A 456 32.86 5.03 -31.54
C ALA A 456 31.93 4.55 -32.68
N SER A 457 32.49 3.88 -33.68
CA SER A 457 31.75 3.39 -34.85
C SER A 457 30.64 2.37 -34.54
N HIS A 458 30.71 1.71 -33.37
CA HIS A 458 29.81 0.64 -32.95
C HIS A 458 29.39 0.81 -31.49
N LEU A 459 28.72 1.91 -31.14
CA LEU A 459 28.11 2.07 -29.81
C LEU A 459 26.83 1.23 -29.74
N SER A 460 26.77 0.30 -28.79
CA SER A 460 25.60 -0.54 -28.55
C SER A 460 24.47 0.22 -27.86
N ARG A 461 23.23 -0.30 -27.94
CA ARG A 461 22.09 0.29 -27.21
C ARG A 461 22.32 0.29 -25.70
N SER A 462 22.88 -0.79 -25.16
CA SER A 462 23.21 -0.87 -23.74
C SER A 462 24.24 0.19 -23.31
N GLY A 463 25.24 0.50 -24.15
CA GLY A 463 26.18 1.59 -23.87
C GLY A 463 25.52 2.97 -23.87
N ILE A 464 24.47 3.19 -24.67
CA ILE A 464 23.65 4.41 -24.62
C ILE A 464 22.87 4.47 -23.30
N ASP A 465 22.24 3.35 -22.91
CA ASP A 465 21.47 3.28 -21.67
C ASP A 465 22.37 3.55 -20.45
N ASP A 466 23.60 3.03 -20.43
CA ASP A 466 24.59 3.31 -19.37
C ASP A 466 25.00 4.79 -19.33
N ILE A 467 25.20 5.43 -20.48
CA ILE A 467 25.47 6.89 -20.55
C ILE A 467 24.29 7.68 -19.97
N ILE A 468 23.05 7.29 -20.29
CA ILE A 468 21.85 7.91 -19.74
C ILE A 468 21.77 7.71 -18.23
N GLU A 469 22.12 6.54 -17.72
CA GLU A 469 22.14 6.26 -16.27
C GLU A 469 23.20 7.12 -15.55
N ILE A 470 24.41 7.24 -16.12
CA ILE A 470 25.47 8.14 -15.63
C ILE A 470 24.93 9.58 -15.54
N LEU A 471 24.37 10.10 -16.63
CA LEU A 471 23.82 11.46 -16.69
C LEU A 471 22.67 11.65 -15.69
N SER A 472 21.77 10.67 -15.58
CA SER A 472 20.64 10.71 -14.65
C SER A 472 21.11 10.79 -13.19
N SER A 473 22.15 10.03 -12.83
CA SER A 473 22.73 10.05 -11.49
C SER A 473 23.36 11.41 -11.15
N LEU A 474 23.92 12.11 -12.15
CA LEU A 474 24.59 13.40 -12.01
C LEU A 474 23.64 14.59 -12.09
N LEU A 475 22.45 14.43 -12.68
CA LEU A 475 21.47 15.51 -12.88
C LEU A 475 21.12 16.25 -11.58
N ILE A 476 21.03 15.52 -10.47
CA ILE A 476 20.70 16.08 -9.15
C ILE A 476 21.83 16.99 -8.62
N TYR A 477 23.09 16.68 -8.95
CA TYR A 477 24.28 17.34 -8.39
C TYR A 477 24.87 18.39 -9.32
N PHE A 478 24.84 18.14 -10.64
CA PHE A 478 25.43 18.98 -11.68
C PHE A 478 24.46 19.22 -12.84
N PRO A 479 23.30 19.86 -12.61
CA PRO A 479 22.22 19.94 -13.59
C PRO A 479 22.62 20.67 -14.87
N GLY A 480 23.34 21.79 -14.76
CA GLY A 480 23.77 22.59 -15.92
C GLY A 480 24.74 21.82 -16.83
N TRP A 481 25.73 21.15 -16.23
CA TRP A 481 26.67 20.32 -16.97
C TRP A 481 25.95 19.12 -17.60
N THR A 482 25.10 18.42 -16.86
CA THR A 482 24.36 17.24 -17.35
C THR A 482 23.51 17.57 -18.58
N VAL A 483 22.75 18.66 -18.54
CA VAL A 483 21.93 19.11 -19.68
C VAL A 483 22.80 19.41 -20.91
N SER A 484 23.99 19.99 -20.72
CA SER A 484 24.91 20.27 -21.83
C SER A 484 25.37 18.99 -22.55
N GLN A 485 25.52 17.88 -21.82
CA GLN A 485 25.94 16.58 -22.35
C GLN A 485 24.79 15.79 -22.99
N MET A 486 23.52 16.15 -22.72
CA MET A 486 22.36 15.53 -23.39
C MET A 486 22.16 16.04 -24.82
N VAL A 487 22.61 17.26 -25.14
CA VAL A 487 22.43 17.88 -26.47
C VAL A 487 23.03 17.03 -27.61
N PRO A 488 24.26 16.49 -27.50
CA PRO A 488 24.81 15.57 -28.51
C PRO A 488 24.00 14.29 -28.73
N LEU A 489 23.36 13.74 -27.68
CA LEU A 489 22.53 12.54 -27.77
C LEU A 489 21.25 12.79 -28.58
N VAL A 490 20.58 13.92 -28.31
CA VAL A 490 19.39 14.33 -29.05
C VAL A 490 19.72 14.63 -30.52
N LYS A 491 20.82 15.35 -30.79
CA LYS A 491 21.21 15.73 -32.16
C LYS A 491 21.57 14.56 -33.06
N ARG A 492 21.90 13.40 -32.50
CA ARG A 492 22.24 12.18 -33.23
C ARG A 492 21.04 11.21 -33.39
N ASP A 493 19.83 11.66 -33.04
CA ASP A 493 18.59 10.85 -32.99
C ASP A 493 18.73 9.57 -32.13
N ILE A 494 19.62 9.59 -31.14
CA ILE A 494 19.89 8.43 -30.26
C ILE A 494 18.76 8.23 -29.22
N LEU A 495 18.02 9.30 -28.93
CA LEU A 495 16.94 9.35 -27.93
C LEU A 495 15.53 9.35 -28.54
N ALA A 496 15.40 9.29 -29.87
CA ALA A 496 14.15 9.08 -30.58
C ALA A 496 13.82 7.58 -30.65
#